data_AF-S7X5H3-F1
#
_entry.id   AF-S7X5H3-F1
#
_cell.length_a   1.000
_cell.length_b   1.000
_cell.length_c   1.000
_cell.angle_alpha   90.00
_cell.angle_beta   90.00
_cell.angle_gamma   90.00
#
_symmetry.space_group_name_H-M   'P 1'
#
loop_
_entity.id
_entity.type
_entity.pdbx_description
1 polymer ?
#
loop_
_entity_poly.entity_id
_entity_poly.type
_entity_poly.pdbx_seq_one_letter_code
_entity_poly.pdbx_strand_id
1 'polypeptide(L)' 'MKNCFWLLCLFIFSCSPNPEIYIEHVEGYWEIEEVTMADGSKKEYKFNETIDYISVNDSLKGFRKN' A
#
# COMPACT_ATOMS: atom_id res chain seq x y z
N MET A 1 15.12 31.05 -18.18
CA MET A 1 15.82 30.64 -16.93
C MET A 1 15.10 31.09 -15.66
N LYS A 2 14.52 32.31 -15.59
CA LYS A 2 13.78 32.82 -14.42
C LYS A 2 12.52 32.00 -14.06
N ASN A 3 11.78 31.53 -15.05
CA ASN A 3 10.55 30.77 -14.83
C ASN A 3 10.80 29.38 -14.21
N CYS A 4 11.97 28.78 -14.47
CA CYS A 4 12.36 27.49 -13.90
C CYS A 4 12.71 27.63 -12.41
N PHE A 5 13.31 28.75 -12.03
CA PHE A 5 13.59 29.08 -10.62
C PHE A 5 12.29 29.21 -9.80
N TRP A 6 11.25 29.80 -10.40
CA TRP A 6 9.95 29.92 -9.73
C TRP A 6 9.24 28.57 -9.54
N LEU A 7 9.36 27.67 -10.52
CA LEU A 7 8.90 26.29 -10.41
C LEU A 7 9.64 25.52 -9.31
N LEU A 8 10.96 25.68 -9.21
CA LEU A 8 11.77 25.05 -8.16
C LEU A 8 11.37 25.52 -6.75
N CYS A 9 11.03 26.80 -6.59
CA CYS A 9 10.54 27.34 -5.33
C CYS A 9 9.20 26.73 -4.89
N LEU A 10 8.32 26.28 -5.81
CA LEU A 10 7.05 25.64 -5.43
C LEU A 10 7.26 24.23 -4.85
N PHE A 11 8.30 23.51 -5.27
CA PHE A 11 8.58 22.16 -4.80
C PHE A 11 9.16 22.10 -3.39
N ILE A 12 9.82 23.16 -2.91
CA ILE A 12 10.41 23.20 -1.56
C ILE A 12 9.40 23.51 -0.44
N PHE A 13 8.18 23.97 -0.77
CA PHE A 13 7.12 24.23 0.22
C PHE A 13 6.11 23.10 0.37
N SER A 14 6.25 21.97 -0.34
CA SER A 14 5.28 20.87 -0.30
C SER A 14 5.44 19.92 0.90
N CYS A 15 6.39 20.17 1.80
CA CYS A 15 6.60 19.35 2.99
C CYS A 15 5.49 19.62 4.02
N SER A 16 4.60 18.65 4.21
CA SER A 16 3.53 18.71 5.22
C SER A 16 4.06 18.27 6.60
N PRO A 17 3.81 19.05 7.68
CA PRO A 17 4.33 18.74 9.01
C PRO A 17 3.57 17.63 9.75
N ASN A 18 2.35 17.27 9.30
CA ASN A 18 1.46 16.35 10.02
C ASN A 18 1.15 15.12 9.16
N PRO A 19 2.04 14.10 9.14
CA PRO A 19 1.82 12.88 8.36
C PRO A 19 0.69 12.00 8.90
N GLU A 20 0.30 12.20 10.17
CA GLU A 20 -0.71 11.41 10.88
C GLU A 20 -2.10 11.46 10.23
N ILE A 21 -2.42 12.56 9.55
CA ILE A 21 -3.70 12.75 8.85
C ILE A 21 -3.83 11.77 7.67
N TYR A 22 -2.71 11.25 7.16
CA TYR A 22 -2.72 10.26 6.08
C TYR A 22 -2.88 8.82 6.58
N ILE A 23 -2.89 8.58 7.90
CA ILE A 23 -3.04 7.24 8.47
C ILE A 23 -4.39 6.62 8.06
N GLU A 24 -5.46 7.42 8.02
CA GLU A 24 -6.79 6.97 7.58
C GLU A 24 -6.80 6.46 6.12
N HIS A 25 -5.85 6.91 5.30
CA HIS A 25 -5.73 6.54 3.89
C HIS A 25 -4.86 5.29 3.67
N VAL A 26 -4.18 4.80 4.71
CA VAL A 26 -3.38 3.56 4.67
C VAL A 26 -4.06 2.41 5.44
N GLU A 27 -5.31 2.62 5.89
CA GLU A 27 -6.13 1.56 6.47
C GLU A 27 -6.43 0.47 5.44
N GLY A 28 -6.37 -0.79 5.87
CA GLY A 28 -6.64 -1.94 5.03
C GLY A 28 -5.65 -3.08 5.24
N TYR A 29 -5.75 -4.09 4.38
CA TYR A 29 -4.88 -5.25 4.38
C TYR A 29 -3.81 -5.07 3.31
N TRP A 30 -2.56 -5.13 3.73
CA TRP A 30 -1.41 -5.02 2.85
C TRP A 30 -0.88 -6.42 2.57
N GLU A 31 -0.93 -6.81 1.31
CA GLU A 31 -0.38 -8.08 0.84
C GLU A 31 0.93 -7.81 0.10
N ILE A 32 1.91 -8.70 0.30
CA ILE A 32 3.16 -8.65 -0.47
C ILE A 32 2.84 -9.24 -1.84
N GLU A 33 3.04 -8.47 -2.91
CA GLU A 33 2.84 -8.94 -4.30
C GLU A 33 4.11 -9.58 -4.86
N GLU A 34 5.27 -8.95 -4.66
CA GLU A 34 6.55 -9.42 -5.18
C GLU A 34 7.70 -9.00 -4.25
N VAL A 35 8.72 -9.86 -4.14
CA VAL A 35 10.01 -9.52 -3.53
C VAL A 35 11.11 -9.71 -4.56
N THR A 36 11.93 -8.67 -4.76
CA THR A 36 13.20 -8.79 -5.50
C THR A 36 14.31 -9.16 -4.51
N MET A 37 14.98 -10.29 -4.76
CA MET A 37 16.06 -10.82 -3.95
C MET A 37 17.39 -10.12 -4.27
N ALA A 38 18.40 -10.31 -3.40
CA ALA A 38 19.71 -9.70 -3.57
C ALA A 38 20.45 -10.16 -4.85
N ASP A 39 20.12 -11.34 -5.36
CA ASP A 39 20.66 -11.88 -6.62
C ASP A 39 19.87 -11.41 -7.87
N GLY A 40 18.85 -10.56 -7.69
CA GLY A 40 17.99 -10.06 -8.75
C GLY A 40 16.85 -10.99 -9.14
N SER A 41 16.73 -12.17 -8.52
CA SER A 41 15.56 -13.04 -8.72
C SER A 41 14.31 -12.43 -8.10
N LYS A 42 13.15 -12.69 -8.70
CA LYS A 42 11.85 -12.20 -8.24
C LYS A 42 11.04 -13.35 -7.68
N LYS A 43 10.47 -13.16 -6.49
CA LYS A 43 9.49 -14.06 -5.89
C LYS A 43 8.13 -13.37 -5.88
N GLU A 44 7.25 -13.82 -6.76
CA GLU A 44 5.85 -13.38 -6.83
C GLU A 44 5.01 -14.19 -5.82
N TYR A 45 4.16 -13.50 -5.08
CA TYR A 45 3.21 -14.08 -4.14
C TYR A 45 1.81 -13.98 -4.74
N LYS A 46 1.30 -15.09 -5.28
CA LYS A 46 0.05 -15.13 -6.05
C LYS A 46 -1.21 -15.06 -5.18
N PHE A 47 -1.09 -15.41 -3.91
CA PHE A 47 -2.16 -15.34 -2.93
C PHE A 47 -1.59 -15.37 -1.52
N ASN A 48 -2.26 -14.68 -0.59
CA ASN A 48 -1.95 -14.78 0.83
C ASN A 48 -2.36 -16.16 1.37
N GLU A 49 -1.40 -16.86 1.97
CA GLU A 49 -1.60 -18.15 2.61
C GLU A 49 -2.24 -18.04 4.00
N THR A 50 -2.25 -16.84 4.59
CA THR A 50 -2.84 -16.56 5.91
C THR A 50 -4.29 -16.11 5.75
N ILE A 51 -5.17 -16.70 6.56
CA ILE A 51 -6.58 -16.32 6.63
C ILE A 51 -6.83 -15.78 8.03
N ASP A 52 -7.09 -14.48 8.13
CA ASP A 52 -7.43 -13.83 9.39
C ASP A 52 -8.82 -14.22 9.88
N TYR A 53 -9.78 -14.29 8.94
CA TYR A 53 -11.15 -14.64 9.27
C TYR A 53 -11.90 -15.24 8.09
N ILE A 54 -12.66 -16.29 8.36
CA ILE A 54 -13.59 -16.88 7.41
C ILE A 54 -14.94 -17.08 8.08
N SER A 55 -16.00 -16.64 7.40
CA SER A 55 -17.38 -16.84 7.87
C SER A 55 -18.22 -17.40 6.74
N VAL A 56 -18.97 -18.46 7.03
CA VAL A 56 -19.91 -19.10 6.12
C VAL A 56 -21.23 -19.29 6.87
N ASN A 57 -22.34 -18.94 6.23
CA ASN A 57 -23.67 -19.13 6.78
C ASN A 57 -24.32 -20.44 6.27
N ASP A 58 -25.48 -20.78 6.82
CA ASP A 58 -26.22 -22.01 6.48
C ASP A 58 -26.64 -22.09 4.99
N SER A 59 -26.66 -20.96 4.28
CA SER A 59 -26.93 -20.90 2.84
C SER A 59 -25.68 -21.06 1.98
N LEU A 60 -24.56 -21.49 2.57
CA LEU A 60 -23.23 -21.64 1.92
C LEU A 60 -22.70 -20.33 1.33
N LYS A 61 -23.12 -19.18 1.87
CA LYS A 61 -22.60 -17.86 1.48
C LYS A 61 -21.71 -17.31 2.59
N GLY A 62 -20.66 -16.60 2.21
CA GLY A 62 -19.65 -16.17 3.15
C GLY A 62 -18.67 -15.15 2.60
N PHE A 63 -17.72 -14.74 3.43
CA PHE A 63 -16.60 -13.89 3.05
C PHE A 63 -15.31 -14.36 3.72
N ARG A 64 -14.19 -14.09 3.06
CA ARG A 64 -12.83 -14.32 3.54
C ARG A 64 -12.18 -12.96 3.80
N LYS A 65 -11.63 -12.79 5.00
CA LYS A 65 -10.75 -11.69 5.36
C LYS A 65 -9.33 -12.26 5.39
N ASN A 66 -8.49 -11.73 4.51
CA ASN A 66 -7.03 -11.83 4.63
C ASN A 66 -6.53 -10.63 5.42
#